data_AF-A0A2V8HPG3-F1
#
_entry.id   AF-A0A2V8HPG3-F1
#
_cell.length_a   1.000
_cell.length_b   1.000
_cell.length_c   1.000
_cell.angle_alpha   90.00
_cell.angle_beta   90.00
_cell.angle_gamma   90.00
#
_symmetry.space_group_name_H-M   'P 1'
#
loop_
_entity.id
_entity.type
_entity.pdbx_description
1 polymer ?
#
loop_
_entity_poly.entity_id
_entity_poly.type
_entity_poly.pdbx_seq_one_letter_code
_entity_poly.pdbx_strand_id
1 'polypeptide(L)'
;MHLTRREVLLAGLAAPLVWTERSRAPTFDRGFARVSRIADGVYATIANPARGGHCYSNGGVIAGRDAVLIVEGHFDAVGAELELEVARMVSKAPVHGVVDTHYHLDHTFGNVGYARHGVPILAYDQVGP
;
A
#
# COMPACT_ATOMS: atom_id res chain seq x y z
N MET A 1 18.48 -38.47 -33.79
CA MET A 1 19.26 -37.70 -32.81
C MET A 1 18.51 -37.82 -31.48
N HIS A 2 18.88 -38.81 -30.65
CA HIS A 2 18.18 -39.13 -29.41
C HIS A 2 18.96 -38.57 -28.23
N LEU A 3 18.39 -37.56 -27.57
CA LEU A 3 18.90 -37.07 -26.29
C LEU A 3 18.62 -38.13 -25.21
N THR A 4 19.62 -38.40 -24.38
CA THR A 4 19.53 -39.42 -23.33
C THR A 4 18.97 -38.82 -22.05
N ARG A 5 18.31 -39.65 -21.21
CA ARG A 5 17.72 -39.24 -19.91
C ARG A 5 18.69 -38.51 -18.96
N ARG A 6 20.00 -38.58 -19.20
CA ARG A 6 21.04 -37.91 -18.41
C ARG A 6 21.23 -36.42 -18.76
N GLU A 7 20.81 -35.98 -19.94
CA GLU A 7 21.03 -34.61 -20.43
C GLU A 7 19.94 -33.62 -19.98
N VAL A 8 18.80 -34.12 -19.48
CA VAL A 8 17.71 -33.28 -18.93
C VAL A 8 18.02 -32.75 -17.53
N LEU A 9 19.01 -33.29 -16.83
CA LEU A 9 19.29 -32.96 -15.43
C LEU A 9 20.24 -31.77 -15.20
N LEU A 10 20.77 -31.13 -16.25
CA LEU A 10 21.75 -30.04 -16.11
C LEU A 10 21.23 -28.63 -16.50
N ALA A 11 19.95 -28.48 -16.83
CA ALA A 11 19.35 -27.18 -17.17
C ALA A 11 18.43 -26.59 -16.06
N GLY A 12 18.50 -27.11 -14.84
CA GLY A 12 17.48 -26.88 -13.80
C GLY A 12 17.88 -26.07 -12.57
N LEU A 13 18.96 -25.29 -12.60
CA LEU A 13 19.39 -24.47 -11.45
C LEU A 13 19.27 -22.96 -11.72
N ALA A 14 18.21 -22.54 -12.41
CA ALA A 14 17.64 -21.24 -12.11
C ALA A 14 16.76 -21.44 -10.88
N ALA A 15 17.37 -21.34 -9.69
CA ALA A 15 16.57 -21.18 -8.48
C ALA A 15 15.57 -20.06 -8.76
N PRO A 16 14.25 -20.25 -8.54
CA PRO A 16 13.36 -19.11 -8.57
C PRO A 16 13.97 -18.10 -7.60
N LEU A 17 14.09 -16.84 -8.02
CA LEU A 17 14.19 -15.75 -7.07
C LEU A 17 12.89 -15.84 -6.25
N VAL A 18 12.90 -16.69 -5.24
CA VAL A 18 12.02 -16.56 -4.10
C VAL A 18 12.50 -15.25 -3.53
N TRP A 19 11.77 -14.17 -3.86
CA TRP A 19 11.73 -13.00 -3.01
C TRP A 19 11.26 -13.55 -1.67
N THR A 20 12.20 -13.99 -0.85
CA THR A 20 11.96 -14.17 0.56
C THR A 20 11.73 -12.76 1.05
N GLU A 21 10.47 -12.34 1.01
CA GLU A 21 9.99 -11.21 1.76
C GLU A 21 10.32 -11.57 3.21
N ARG A 22 11.52 -11.19 3.66
CA ARG A 22 11.82 -11.16 5.08
C ARG A 22 10.77 -10.23 5.60
N SER A 23 9.72 -10.78 6.20
CA SER A 23 8.69 -10.06 6.90
C SER A 23 9.41 -9.22 7.94
N ARG A 24 9.78 -8.00 7.57
CA ARG A 24 10.27 -7.01 8.52
C ARG A 24 9.13 -6.83 9.50
N ALA A 25 9.45 -6.80 10.79
CA ALA A 25 8.46 -6.45 11.80
C ALA A 25 7.77 -5.15 11.33
N PRO A 26 6.44 -5.06 11.50
CA PRO A 26 5.71 -3.90 11.02
C PRO A 26 6.32 -2.64 11.60
N THR A 27 6.48 -1.65 10.73
CA THR A 27 6.95 -0.33 11.13
C THR A 27 5.91 0.34 12.05
N PHE A 28 4.65 -0.06 11.89
CA PHE A 28 3.52 0.48 12.62
C PHE A 28 2.34 -0.50 12.62
N ASP A 29 1.63 -0.63 13.73
CA ASP A 29 0.48 -1.52 13.87
C ASP A 29 -0.62 -0.81 14.68
N ARG A 30 -1.83 -0.77 14.12
CA ARG A 30 -3.04 -0.19 14.71
C ARG A 30 -4.09 -1.23 15.07
N GLY A 31 -3.76 -2.52 14.98
CA GLY A 31 -4.67 -3.64 15.16
C GLY A 31 -5.51 -3.89 13.91
N PHE A 32 -6.27 -2.88 13.47
CA PHE A 32 -7.12 -2.96 12.27
C PHE A 32 -6.35 -2.83 10.95
N ALA A 33 -5.08 -2.40 11.01
CA ALA A 33 -4.18 -2.33 9.86
C ALA A 33 -2.73 -2.38 10.33
N ARG A 34 -1.86 -2.90 9.46
CA ARG A 34 -0.43 -3.05 9.69
C ARG A 34 0.37 -2.41 8.57
N VAL A 35 1.29 -1.53 8.91
CA VAL A 35 2.11 -0.79 7.93
C VAL A 35 3.54 -1.31 7.94
N SER A 36 4.06 -1.64 6.76
CA SER A 36 5.41 -2.17 6.58
C SER A 36 6.15 -1.41 5.49
N ARG A 37 7.40 -1.02 5.78
CA ARG A 37 8.31 -0.51 4.75
C ARG A 37 8.77 -1.64 3.83
N ILE A 38 8.35 -1.60 2.57
CA ILE A 38 8.66 -2.62 1.56
C ILE A 38 9.84 -2.23 0.65
N ALA A 39 10.09 -0.93 0.49
CA ALA A 39 11.28 -0.40 -0.18
C ALA A 39 11.65 0.98 0.39
N ASP A 40 12.73 1.58 -0.09
CA ASP A 40 13.08 2.94 0.29
C ASP A 40 11.99 3.92 -0.15
N GLY A 41 11.37 4.60 0.82
CA GLY A 41 10.25 5.52 0.57
C GLY A 41 8.91 4.85 0.27
N VAL A 42 8.80 3.51 0.30
CA VAL A 42 7.55 2.81 -0.04
C VAL A 42 7.05 1.99 1.15
N TYR A 43 5.81 2.29 1.56
CA TYR A 43 5.16 1.70 2.73
C TYR A 43 3.82 1.12 2.31
N ALA A 44 3.60 -0.16 2.63
CA ALA A 44 2.34 -0.84 2.38
C ALA A 44 1.52 -0.93 3.68
N THR A 45 0.26 -0.54 3.60
CA THR A 45 -0.73 -0.70 4.67
C THR A 45 -1.60 -1.91 4.35
N ILE A 46 -1.50 -2.94 5.19
CA ILE A 46 -2.27 -4.18 5.05
C ILE A 46 -3.43 -4.16 6.03
N ALA A 47 -4.66 -4.18 5.51
CA ALA A 47 -5.87 -4.19 6.30
C ALA A 47 -6.03 -5.48 7.11
N ASN A 48 -6.64 -5.36 8.28
CA ASN A 48 -7.03 -6.47 9.14
C ASN A 48 -8.48 -6.27 9.60
N PRO A 49 -9.46 -6.57 8.72
CA PRO A 49 -10.88 -6.33 9.02
C PRO A 49 -11.39 -7.17 10.21
N ALA A 50 -10.70 -8.26 10.56
CA ALA A 50 -11.01 -9.05 11.76
C ALA A 50 -10.72 -8.31 13.07
N ARG A 51 -10.00 -7.19 13.03
CA ARG A 51 -9.61 -6.38 14.19
C ARG A 51 -10.11 -4.93 14.14
N GLY A 52 -10.94 -4.59 13.15
CA GLY A 52 -11.61 -3.29 13.04
C GLY A 52 -11.99 -2.97 11.60
N GLY A 53 -13.07 -2.21 11.41
CA GLY A 53 -13.65 -1.92 10.10
C GLY A 53 -13.19 -0.62 9.44
N HIS A 54 -12.04 -0.07 9.83
CA HIS A 54 -11.55 1.22 9.30
C HIS A 54 -10.84 1.07 7.95
N CYS A 55 -10.19 -0.07 7.73
CA CYS A 55 -9.53 -0.45 6.48
C CYS A 55 -10.09 -1.79 6.02
N TYR A 56 -10.75 -1.81 4.86
CA TYR A 56 -11.16 -3.05 4.16
C TYR A 56 -10.36 -3.30 2.88
N SER A 57 -9.63 -2.28 2.41
CA SER A 57 -8.64 -2.36 1.34
C SER A 57 -7.22 -2.26 1.89
N ASN A 58 -6.25 -2.80 1.14
CA ASN A 58 -4.85 -2.46 1.38
C ASN A 58 -4.55 -1.12 0.73
N GLY A 59 -3.71 -0.31 1.35
CA GLY A 59 -3.29 0.99 0.82
C GLY A 59 -1.81 1.22 1.04
N GLY A 60 -1.42 2.49 1.09
CA GLY A 60 -0.09 2.83 1.57
C GLY A 60 0.41 4.22 1.18
N VAL A 61 1.71 4.42 1.42
CA VAL A 61 2.39 5.70 1.27
C VAL A 61 3.65 5.57 0.43
N ILE A 62 3.77 6.43 -0.57
CA ILE A 62 4.98 6.63 -1.38
C ILE A 62 5.57 7.98 -1.01
N ALA A 63 6.64 7.96 -0.22
CA ALA A 63 7.37 9.12 0.25
C ALA A 63 8.61 9.40 -0.63
N GLY A 64 8.48 10.39 -1.51
CA GLY A 64 9.59 10.95 -2.26
C GLY A 64 10.31 12.06 -1.51
N ARG A 65 11.36 12.61 -2.13
CA ARG A 65 12.12 13.75 -1.58
C ARG A 65 11.28 15.02 -1.50
N ASP A 66 10.49 15.29 -2.53
CA ASP A 66 9.82 16.58 -2.73
C ASP A 66 8.30 16.49 -2.48
N ALA A 67 7.73 15.28 -2.47
CA ALA A 67 6.30 15.04 -2.31
C ALA A 67 6.01 13.64 -1.74
N VAL A 68 4.84 13.50 -1.12
CA VAL A 68 4.25 12.22 -0.71
C VAL A 68 2.96 11.97 -1.50
N LEU A 69 2.79 10.75 -2.01
CA LEU A 69 1.55 10.26 -2.59
C LEU A 69 1.00 9.15 -1.68
N ILE A 70 -0.29 9.25 -1.33
CA ILE A 70 -1.01 8.20 -0.61
C ILE A 70 -1.84 7.39 -1.61
N VAL A 71 -2.01 6.10 -1.36
CA VAL A 71 -2.83 5.19 -2.15
C VAL A 71 -3.97 4.68 -1.27
N GLU A 72 -5.20 4.84 -1.77
CA GLU A 72 -6.50 4.53 -1.17
C GLU A 72 -7.10 5.50 -0.13
N GLY A 73 -8.42 5.64 -0.23
CA GLY A 73 -9.37 6.23 0.72
C GLY A 73 -9.63 5.43 1.99
N HIS A 74 -9.47 4.11 1.93
CA HIS A 74 -9.99 3.17 2.94
C HIS A 74 -11.51 3.30 3.17
N PHE A 75 -12.02 2.57 4.15
CA PHE A 75 -13.47 2.48 4.38
C PHE A 75 -14.03 3.63 5.18
N ASP A 76 -13.25 4.29 6.03
CA ASP A 76 -13.72 5.48 6.74
C ASP A 76 -12.58 6.47 7.01
N ALA A 77 -12.95 7.62 7.59
CA ALA A 77 -12.00 8.68 7.89
C ALA A 77 -10.87 8.21 8.82
N VAL A 78 -11.07 7.21 9.67
CA VAL A 78 -10.01 6.69 10.55
C VAL A 78 -8.97 5.93 9.72
N GLY A 79 -9.39 5.16 8.72
CA GLY A 79 -8.50 4.54 7.75
C GLY A 79 -7.71 5.57 6.94
N ALA A 80 -8.33 6.66 6.50
CA ALA A 80 -7.64 7.74 5.80
C ALA A 80 -6.62 8.48 6.71
N GLU A 81 -7.00 8.78 7.96
CA GLU A 81 -6.12 9.46 8.93
C GLU A 81 -4.89 8.60 9.31
N LEU A 82 -5.02 7.28 9.28
CA LEU A 82 -3.88 6.37 9.41
C LEU A 82 -2.81 6.67 8.35
N GLU A 83 -3.18 6.81 7.08
CA GLU A 83 -2.21 7.07 6.01
C GLU A 83 -1.56 8.46 6.14
N LEU A 84 -2.33 9.48 6.58
CA LEU A 84 -1.77 10.79 6.91
C LEU A 84 -0.78 10.72 8.08
N GLU A 85 -1.07 9.91 9.09
CA GLU A 85 -0.14 9.66 10.20
C GLU A 85 1.15 9.00 9.70
N VAL A 86 1.03 7.94 8.89
CA VAL A 86 2.17 7.26 8.27
C VAL A 86 3.00 8.25 7.45
N ALA A 87 2.37 9.05 6.59
CA ALA A 87 3.05 10.05 5.77
C ALA A 87 3.88 11.04 6.61
N ARG A 88 3.32 11.54 7.71
CA ARG A 88 4.00 12.45 8.65
C ARG A 88 5.15 11.78 9.40
N MET A 89 5.02 10.48 9.70
CA MET A 89 6.06 9.72 10.38
C MET A 89 7.28 9.46 9.48
N VAL A 90 7.04 9.20 8.19
CA VAL A 90 8.08 8.71 7.28
C VAL A 90 8.69 9.80 6.40
N SER A 91 8.08 10.98 6.33
CA SER A 91 8.54 12.08 5.47
C SER A 91 8.30 13.47 6.08
N LYS A 92 9.13 14.43 5.66
CA LYS A 92 8.92 15.87 5.88
C LYS A 92 8.35 16.57 4.63
N ALA A 93 8.31 15.86 3.50
CA ALA A 93 7.76 16.41 2.27
C ALA A 93 6.23 16.57 2.40
N PRO A 94 5.62 17.55 1.71
CA PRO A 94 4.18 17.72 1.74
C PRO A 94 3.47 16.53 1.09
N VAL A 95 2.29 16.18 1.62
CA VAL A 95 1.36 15.27 0.94
C VAL A 95 0.79 16.00 -0.27
N HIS A 96 1.10 15.50 -1.45
CA HIS A 96 0.69 16.11 -2.71
C HIS A 96 -0.73 15.68 -3.11
N GLY A 97 -1.12 14.46 -2.74
CA GLY A 97 -2.46 13.96 -2.96
C GLY A 97 -2.62 12.51 -2.51
N VAL A 98 -3.85 12.04 -2.64
CA VAL A 98 -4.24 10.65 -2.48
C VAL A 98 -4.73 10.17 -3.84
N VAL A 99 -4.41 8.94 -4.23
CA VAL A 99 -5.00 8.30 -5.41
C VAL A 99 -5.93 7.16 -5.00
N ASP A 100 -7.17 7.22 -5.47
CA ASP A 100 -8.12 6.12 -5.37
C ASP A 100 -7.94 5.19 -6.56
N THR A 101 -7.84 3.89 -6.31
CA THR A 101 -7.63 2.93 -7.41
C THR A 101 -8.90 2.63 -8.19
N HIS A 102 -10.07 2.66 -7.52
CA HIS A 102 -11.40 2.50 -8.11
C HIS A 102 -12.51 2.94 -7.14
N TYR A 103 -13.77 2.90 -7.59
CA TYR A 103 -14.90 3.57 -6.95
C TYR A 103 -15.57 2.83 -5.77
N HIS A 104 -15.08 1.65 -5.38
CA HIS A 104 -15.75 0.89 -4.32
C HIS A 104 -15.57 1.54 -2.94
N LEU A 105 -16.53 1.27 -2.05
CA LEU A 105 -16.62 1.91 -0.74
C LEU A 105 -15.40 1.68 0.15
N ASP A 106 -14.79 0.50 0.06
CA ASP A 106 -13.56 0.17 0.78
C ASP A 106 -12.33 0.94 0.25
N HIS A 107 -12.45 1.59 -0.90
CA HIS A 107 -11.40 2.36 -1.54
C HIS A 107 -11.63 3.88 -1.49
N THR A 108 -12.87 4.37 -1.37
CA THR A 108 -13.17 5.82 -1.47
C THR A 108 -13.89 6.41 -0.27
N PHE A 109 -14.58 5.62 0.56
CA PHE A 109 -15.52 6.18 1.54
C PHE A 109 -14.81 6.96 2.67
N GLY A 110 -13.54 6.65 2.94
CA GLY A 110 -12.72 7.41 3.89
C GLY A 110 -12.18 8.75 3.39
N ASN A 111 -12.37 9.11 2.11
CA ASN A 111 -11.86 10.34 1.51
C ASN A 111 -12.22 11.64 2.24
N VAL A 112 -13.32 11.64 2.97
CA VAL A 112 -13.69 12.78 3.85
C VAL A 112 -12.61 13.10 4.88
N GLY A 113 -11.80 12.11 5.29
CA GLY A 113 -10.62 12.32 6.13
C GLY A 113 -9.60 13.23 5.44
N TYR A 114 -9.20 12.91 4.20
CA TYR A 114 -8.26 13.71 3.43
C TYR A 114 -8.79 15.11 3.09
N ALA A 115 -10.06 15.22 2.70
CA ALA A 115 -10.69 16.49 2.34
C ALA A 115 -10.66 17.51 3.49
N ARG A 116 -10.77 17.05 4.75
CA ARG A 116 -10.68 17.92 5.95
C ARG A 116 -9.31 18.58 6.12
N HIS A 117 -8.26 17.98 5.58
CA HIS A 117 -6.89 18.54 5.57
C HIS A 117 -6.57 19.28 4.28
N GLY A 118 -7.52 19.43 3.35
CA GLY A 118 -7.29 20.07 2.05
C GLY A 118 -6.37 19.27 1.13
N VAL A 119 -6.24 17.95 1.34
CA VAL A 119 -5.42 17.08 0.50
C VAL A 119 -6.19 16.77 -0.80
N PRO A 120 -5.60 17.00 -1.99
CA PRO A 120 -6.22 16.63 -3.25
C PRO A 120 -6.48 15.12 -3.35
N ILE A 121 -7.68 14.75 -3.80
CA ILE A 121 -8.05 13.38 -4.12
C ILE A 121 -8.01 13.23 -5.64
N LEU A 122 -7.19 12.30 -6.11
CA LEU A 122 -6.92 12.01 -7.51
C LEU A 122 -7.57 10.68 -7.85
N ALA A 123 -8.24 10.60 -8.99
CA ALA A 123 -8.81 9.37 -9.46
C ALA A 123 -8.90 9.38 -11.00
N TYR A 124 -9.19 8.23 -11.59
CA TYR A 124 -9.61 8.18 -12.98
C TYR A 124 -10.96 8.91 -13.15
N ASP A 125 -11.22 9.55 -14.30
CA ASP A 125 -12.44 10.36 -14.51
C ASP A 125 -13.77 9.62 -14.30
N GLN A 126 -13.78 8.28 -14.34
CA GLN A 126 -14.97 7.46 -14.07
C GLN A 126 -15.02 6.91 -12.64
N VAL A 127 -14.01 7.19 -11.82
CA VAL A 127 -13.98 6.92 -10.39
C VAL A 127 -14.48 8.20 -9.70
N GLY A 128 -15.77 8.21 -9.39
CA GLY A 128 -16.37 9.32 -8.65
C GLY A 128 -15.97 9.28 -7.17
N PRO A 129 -15.77 10.45 -6.53
CA PRO A 129 -15.68 10.54 -5.08
C PRO A 129 -17.02 10.25 -4.38
#